data_AF-A0A923BSR5-F1
#
_entry.id   AF-A0A923BSR5-F1
#
_cell.length_a   1.000
_cell.length_b   1.000
_cell.length_c   1.000
_cell.angle_alpha   90.00
_cell.angle_beta   90.00
_cell.angle_gamma   90.00
#
_symmetry.space_group_name_H-M   'P 1'
#
loop_
_entity.id
_entity.type
_entity.pdbx_description
1 polymer ?
#
loop_
_entity_poly.entity_id
_entity_poly.type
_entity_poly.pdbx_seq_one_letter_code
_entity_poly.pdbx_strand_id
1 'polypeptide(L)'
;MPPADQSLPSGWEKLNAFADGELAPAEQRAMAQRLATSPEAAETLRGIVRLKQELQGLSDDDTPPLPSVPAPSRAGWRRVAAIAAVLLVTVAVALTPMLLRQDASESFLAASLAAHEQFAATSAQTVVTIAPAAAGSASSELARLGLQPVWQATSATGQVRVGFVGLRGCRLSLHVSPHTEPAPPLDQSTGTLAGWSAGGHGYLLIATGMPPARFEMIAGFLRALTSEPADRVARLRTALLNGWPSAQPCLA
;
A
#
# COMPACT_ATOMS: atom_id res chain seq x y z
N MET A 1 -16.91 24.93 -3.02
CA MET A 1 -17.17 23.68 -3.76
C MET A 1 -16.20 23.64 -4.94
N PRO A 2 -15.06 22.96 -4.83
CA PRO A 2 -14.17 22.74 -5.98
C PRO A 2 -14.50 21.38 -6.64
N PRO A 3 -14.32 21.22 -7.96
CA PRO A 3 -14.16 19.91 -8.55
C PRO A 3 -12.69 19.58 -8.80
N ALA A 4 -12.33 18.40 -8.31
CA ALA A 4 -11.35 17.42 -8.80
C ALA A 4 -10.13 17.91 -9.59
N ASP A 5 -8.99 17.77 -8.90
CA ASP A 5 -7.66 17.53 -9.47
C ASP A 5 -7.72 16.27 -10.38
N GLN A 6 -7.80 16.50 -11.69
CA GLN A 6 -7.62 15.46 -12.71
C GLN A 6 -6.14 15.44 -13.05
N SER A 7 -5.45 14.40 -12.57
CA SER A 7 -4.08 14.07 -12.92
C SER A 7 -3.87 14.13 -14.43
N LEU A 8 -3.10 15.11 -14.91
CA LEU A 8 -2.67 15.21 -16.29
C LEU A 8 -1.98 13.91 -16.72
N PRO A 9 -2.31 13.32 -17.89
CA PRO A 9 -1.64 12.12 -18.38
C PRO A 9 -0.15 12.38 -18.51
N SER A 10 0.65 11.47 -17.92
CA SER A 10 2.10 11.60 -17.80
C SER A 10 2.74 11.70 -19.19
N GLY A 11 3.81 12.49 -19.34
CA GLY A 11 4.38 12.84 -20.65
C GLY A 11 4.78 11.66 -21.56
N TRP A 12 4.95 10.47 -20.98
CA TRP A 12 5.20 9.21 -21.67
C TRP A 12 3.98 8.70 -22.46
N GLU A 13 2.79 8.75 -21.87
CA GLU A 13 1.55 8.27 -22.51
C GLU A 13 1.25 9.05 -23.79
N LYS A 14 1.44 10.37 -23.76
CA LYS A 14 1.24 11.24 -24.94
C LYS A 14 2.26 10.97 -26.04
N LEU A 15 3.51 10.62 -25.70
CA LEU A 15 4.52 10.27 -26.70
C LEU A 15 4.23 8.92 -27.34
N ASN A 16 3.74 7.95 -26.56
CA ASN A 16 3.34 6.65 -27.08
C ASN A 16 2.11 6.77 -28.01
N ALA A 17 1.07 7.50 -27.58
CA ALA A 17 -0.11 7.79 -28.40
C ALA A 17 0.23 8.59 -29.67
N PHE A 18 1.24 9.48 -29.62
CA PHE A 18 1.75 10.15 -30.81
C PHE A 18 2.42 9.16 -31.77
N ALA A 19 3.21 8.21 -31.26
CA ALA A 19 3.86 7.17 -32.08
C ALA A 19 2.85 6.21 -32.73
N ASP A 20 1.71 5.96 -32.09
CA ASP A 20 0.61 5.15 -32.64
C ASP A 20 -0.37 5.93 -33.52
N GLY A 21 -0.20 7.26 -33.63
CA GLY A 21 -1.09 8.12 -34.42
C GLY A 21 -2.46 8.34 -33.79
N GLU A 22 -2.64 8.01 -32.51
CA GLU A 22 -3.92 8.05 -31.80
C GLU A 22 -4.27 9.43 -31.22
N LEU A 23 -3.33 10.39 -31.25
CA LEU A 23 -3.60 11.75 -30.81
C LEU A 23 -4.53 12.50 -31.77
N ALA A 24 -5.34 13.43 -31.26
CA ALA A 24 -6.16 14.29 -32.10
C ALA A 24 -5.29 15.21 -32.99
N PRO A 25 -5.76 15.67 -34.16
CA PRO A 25 -4.93 16.43 -35.10
C PRO A 25 -4.31 17.72 -34.54
N ALA A 26 -4.99 18.39 -33.59
CA ALA A 26 -4.44 19.56 -32.91
C ALA A 26 -3.29 19.18 -31.95
N GLU A 27 -3.41 18.05 -31.27
CA GLU A 27 -2.42 17.54 -30.31
C GLU A 27 -1.21 16.93 -31.01
N GLN A 28 -1.40 16.29 -32.16
CA GLN A 28 -0.30 15.83 -33.02
C GLN A 28 0.60 17.00 -33.44
N ARG A 29 0.01 18.13 -33.86
CA ARG A 29 0.79 19.33 -34.24
C ARG A 29 1.55 19.92 -33.05
N ALA A 30 0.91 20.00 -31.90
CA ALA A 30 1.55 20.49 -30.68
C ALA A 30 2.71 19.57 -30.23
N MET A 31 2.54 18.25 -30.35
CA MET A 31 3.60 17.29 -30.03
C MET A 31 4.75 17.36 -31.03
N ALA A 32 4.48 17.50 -32.33
CA ALA A 32 5.51 17.67 -33.35
C ALA A 32 6.36 18.94 -33.12
N GLN A 33 5.74 20.05 -32.72
CA GLN A 33 6.45 21.28 -32.34
C GLN A 33 7.32 21.11 -31.08
N ARG A 34 6.82 20.35 -30.10
CA ARG A 34 7.57 20.02 -28.88
C ARG A 34 8.77 19.11 -29.18
N LEU A 35 8.61 18.13 -30.06
CA LEU A 35 9.70 17.23 -30.48
C LEU A 35 10.79 17.98 -31.26
N ALA A 36 10.42 19.01 -32.02
CA ALA A 36 11.38 19.86 -32.73
C ALA A 36 12.24 20.73 -31.78
N THR A 37 11.78 20.98 -30.55
CA THR A 37 12.41 21.87 -29.58
C THR A 37 13.01 21.14 -28.37
N SER A 38 12.73 19.85 -28.21
CA SER A 38 13.20 19.03 -27.09
C SER A 38 13.94 17.78 -27.58
N PRO A 39 15.29 17.79 -27.54
CA PRO A 39 16.11 16.63 -27.88
C PRO A 39 15.80 15.38 -27.04
N GLU A 40 15.50 15.57 -25.75
CA GLU A 40 15.14 14.51 -24.80
C GLU A 40 13.84 13.80 -25.19
N ALA A 41 12.80 14.56 -25.56
CA ALA A 41 11.54 13.99 -26.02
C ALA A 41 11.70 13.25 -27.36
N ALA A 42 12.59 13.75 -28.24
CA ALA A 42 12.91 13.10 -29.51
C ALA A 42 13.70 11.79 -29.34
N GLU A 43 14.63 11.71 -28.38
CA GLU A 43 15.29 10.45 -27.99
C GLU A 43 14.29 9.44 -27.44
N THR A 44 13.42 9.88 -26.54
CA THR A 44 12.38 9.04 -25.93
C THR A 44 11.45 8.44 -26.98
N LEU A 45 11.00 9.27 -27.95
CA LEU A 45 10.19 8.80 -29.07
C LEU A 45 10.94 7.80 -29.96
N ARG A 46 12.23 8.02 -30.23
CA ARG A 46 13.06 7.08 -31.00
C ARG A 46 13.17 5.72 -30.31
N GLY A 47 13.29 5.69 -28.99
CA GLY A 47 13.26 4.45 -28.20
C GLY A 47 11.94 3.69 -28.36
N ILE A 48 10.80 4.40 -28.26
CA ILE A 48 9.46 3.82 -28.45
C ILE A 48 9.30 3.22 -29.85
N VAL A 49 9.67 3.97 -30.89
CA VAL A 49 9.56 3.52 -32.29
C VAL A 49 10.45 2.31 -32.56
N ARG A 50 11.69 2.32 -32.06
CA ARG A 50 12.63 1.19 -32.21
C ARG A 50 12.10 -0.08 -31.57
N LEU A 51 11.59 0.00 -30.34
CA LEU A 51 11.01 -1.15 -29.65
C LEU A 51 9.82 -1.73 -30.43
N LYS A 52 8.96 -0.87 -30.99
CA LYS A 52 7.84 -1.31 -31.83
C LYS A 52 8.30 -1.98 -33.12
N GLN A 53 9.37 -1.49 -33.74
CA GLN A 53 9.97 -2.11 -34.92
C GLN A 53 10.60 -3.48 -34.61
N GLU A 54 11.32 -3.59 -33.49
CA GLU A 54 11.90 -4.86 -33.02
C GLU A 54 10.79 -5.90 -32.75
N LEU A 55 9.64 -5.47 -32.21
CA LEU A 55 8.46 -6.33 -32.03
C LEU A 55 7.77 -6.71 -33.35
N GLN A 56 7.75 -5.81 -34.33
CA GLN A 56 7.22 -6.12 -35.67
C GLN A 56 8.12 -7.09 -36.44
N GLY A 57 9.44 -7.04 -36.23
CA GLY A 57 10.41 -7.98 -36.79
C GLY A 57 10.33 -9.41 -36.23
N LEU A 58 9.52 -9.63 -35.20
CA LEU A 58 9.17 -10.95 -34.68
C LEU A 58 7.91 -11.55 -35.35
N SER A 59 7.29 -10.83 -36.31
CA SER A 59 6.19 -11.37 -37.14
C SER A 59 6.73 -12.24 -38.28
N ASP A 60 6.00 -13.33 -38.55
CA ASP A 60 6.26 -14.45 -39.48
C ASP A 60 6.60 -14.05 -40.93
N ASP A 61 7.86 -13.70 -41.23
CA ASP A 61 8.28 -13.49 -42.64
C ASP A 61 9.40 -14.41 -43.14
N ASP A 62 9.63 -15.53 -42.46
CA ASP A 62 10.46 -16.62 -42.98
C ASP A 62 9.77 -17.99 -42.76
N THR A 63 8.57 -18.13 -43.30
CA THR A 63 7.84 -19.40 -43.32
C THR A 63 8.12 -20.14 -44.65
N PRO A 64 8.87 -21.26 -44.65
CA PRO A 64 8.97 -22.12 -45.83
C PRO A 64 7.57 -22.62 -46.22
N PRO A 65 7.26 -22.91 -47.50
CA PRO A 65 5.93 -23.34 -47.89
C PRO A 65 5.56 -24.62 -47.14
N LEU A 66 4.58 -24.53 -46.24
CA LEU A 66 4.11 -25.65 -45.44
C LEU A 66 3.32 -26.61 -46.33
N PRO A 67 3.51 -27.94 -46.20
CA PRO A 67 2.68 -28.91 -46.89
C PRO A 67 1.23 -28.80 -46.39
N SER A 68 0.29 -28.81 -47.33
CA SER A 68 -1.15 -28.73 -47.07
C SER A 68 -1.62 -29.91 -46.22
N VAL A 69 -1.84 -29.69 -44.92
CA VAL A 69 -2.47 -30.67 -44.03
C VAL A 69 -4.00 -30.47 -44.08
N PRO A 70 -4.82 -31.53 -44.23
CA PRO A 70 -6.26 -31.40 -44.29
C PRO A 70 -6.81 -30.77 -42.99
N ALA A 71 -7.72 -29.81 -43.15
CA ALA A 71 -8.29 -29.05 -42.04
C ALA A 71 -9.02 -29.97 -41.05
N PRO A 72 -8.65 -29.97 -39.75
CA PRO A 72 -9.38 -30.74 -38.76
C PRO A 72 -10.76 -30.12 -38.50
N SER A 73 -11.74 -30.97 -38.17
CA SER A 73 -13.12 -30.56 -37.97
C SER A 73 -13.26 -29.47 -36.88
N ARG A 74 -13.90 -28.35 -37.24
CA ARG A 74 -14.04 -27.13 -36.42
C ARG A 74 -14.78 -27.32 -35.09
N ALA A 75 -15.37 -28.49 -34.83
CA ALA A 75 -16.17 -28.76 -33.63
C ALA A 75 -15.32 -29.13 -32.40
N GLY A 76 -14.20 -29.83 -32.58
CA GLY A 76 -13.33 -30.24 -31.47
C GLY A 76 -12.53 -29.07 -30.90
N TRP A 77 -11.99 -28.22 -31.78
CA TRP A 77 -11.21 -27.05 -31.40
C TRP A 77 -12.03 -25.96 -30.71
N ARG A 78 -13.30 -25.79 -31.09
CA ARG A 78 -14.23 -24.89 -30.38
C ARG A 78 -14.49 -25.32 -28.94
N ARG A 79 -14.50 -26.64 -28.66
CA ARG A 79 -14.66 -27.15 -27.28
C ARG A 79 -13.40 -26.94 -26.45
N VAL A 80 -12.21 -27.18 -27.02
CA VAL A 80 -10.93 -26.90 -26.34
C VAL A 80 -10.72 -25.41 -26.10
N ALA A 81 -11.04 -24.56 -27.07
CA ALA A 81 -10.99 -23.10 -26.93
C ALA A 81 -12.00 -22.58 -25.91
N ALA A 82 -13.21 -23.15 -25.86
CA ALA A 82 -14.20 -22.80 -24.84
C ALA A 82 -13.76 -23.21 -23.42
N ILE A 83 -13.15 -24.39 -23.27
CA ILE A 83 -12.60 -24.84 -21.98
C ILE A 83 -11.44 -23.91 -21.55
N ALA A 84 -10.54 -23.54 -22.46
CA ALA A 84 -9.45 -22.61 -22.19
C ALA A 84 -9.95 -21.21 -21.80
N ALA A 85 -10.98 -20.69 -22.48
CA ALA A 85 -11.58 -19.40 -22.15
C ALA A 85 -12.26 -19.40 -20.77
N VAL A 86 -12.97 -20.47 -20.41
CA VAL A 86 -13.55 -20.63 -19.06
C VAL A 86 -12.45 -20.73 -17.99
N LEU A 87 -11.35 -21.42 -18.28
CA LEU A 87 -10.18 -21.48 -17.39
C LEU A 87 -9.52 -20.12 -17.18
N LEU A 88 -9.36 -19.33 -18.23
CA LEU A 88 -8.80 -17.97 -18.11
C LEU A 88 -9.73 -17.03 -17.34
N VAL A 89 -11.04 -17.08 -17.58
CA VAL A 89 -12.02 -16.27 -16.84
C VAL A 89 -12.08 -16.68 -15.37
N THR A 90 -12.03 -17.98 -15.06
CA THR A 90 -12.03 -18.45 -13.66
C THR A 90 -10.74 -18.07 -12.93
N VAL A 91 -9.58 -18.15 -13.58
CA VAL A 91 -8.31 -17.69 -13.02
C VAL A 91 -8.31 -16.18 -12.81
N ALA A 92 -8.79 -15.39 -13.78
CA ALA A 92 -8.90 -13.93 -13.65
C ALA A 92 -9.85 -13.53 -12.51
N VAL A 93 -11.03 -14.14 -12.42
CA VAL A 93 -12.01 -13.90 -11.35
C VAL A 93 -11.45 -14.33 -9.98
N ALA A 94 -10.70 -15.43 -9.91
CA ALA A 94 -10.08 -15.90 -8.67
C ALA A 94 -8.93 -15.00 -8.20
N LEU A 95 -8.17 -14.39 -9.12
CA LEU A 95 -7.04 -13.49 -8.81
C LEU A 95 -7.47 -12.06 -8.48
N THR A 96 -8.59 -11.59 -9.02
CA THR A 96 -9.12 -10.24 -8.78
C THR A 96 -9.22 -9.87 -7.29
N PRO A 97 -9.80 -10.70 -6.39
CA PRO A 97 -9.86 -10.35 -4.96
C PRO A 97 -8.50 -10.35 -4.27
N MET A 98 -7.52 -11.10 -4.79
CA MET A 98 -6.16 -11.10 -4.23
C MET A 98 -5.42 -9.81 -4.60
N LEU A 99 -5.52 -9.38 -5.87
CA LEU A 99 -4.92 -8.13 -6.35
C LEU A 99 -5.54 -6.90 -5.66
N LEU A 100 -6.86 -6.83 -5.57
CA LEU A 100 -7.56 -5.72 -4.89
C LEU A 100 -7.20 -5.62 -3.40
N ARG A 101 -6.94 -6.76 -2.73
CA ARG A 101 -6.48 -6.77 -1.33
C ARG A 101 -5.06 -6.27 -1.20
N GLN A 102 -4.20 -6.58 -2.18
CA GLN A 102 -2.82 -6.13 -2.17
C GLN A 102 -2.74 -4.61 -2.35
N ASP A 103 -3.46 -4.05 -3.32
CA ASP A 103 -3.56 -2.60 -3.52
C ASP A 103 -4.14 -1.89 -2.29
N ALA A 104 -5.19 -2.46 -1.69
CA ALA A 104 -5.77 -1.94 -0.45
C ALA A 104 -4.76 -1.95 0.71
N SER A 105 -3.94 -2.99 0.80
CA SER A 105 -2.94 -3.08 1.87
C SER A 105 -1.76 -2.15 1.72
N GLU A 106 -1.24 -1.97 0.50
CA GLU A 106 -0.23 -0.96 0.22
C GLU A 106 -0.80 0.43 0.48
N SER A 107 -2.08 0.65 0.16
CA SER A 107 -2.77 1.91 0.49
C SER A 107 -2.89 2.13 2.01
N PHE A 108 -3.11 1.08 2.81
CA PHE A 108 -3.20 1.19 4.27
C PHE A 108 -1.85 1.55 4.89
N LEU A 109 -0.77 0.85 4.50
CA LEU A 109 0.58 1.14 4.99
C LEU A 109 1.01 2.55 4.61
N ALA A 110 0.92 2.91 3.32
CA ALA A 110 1.31 4.22 2.83
C ALA A 110 0.48 5.35 3.49
N ALA A 111 -0.84 5.19 3.60
CA ALA A 111 -1.69 6.20 4.23
C ALA A 111 -1.45 6.32 5.75
N SER A 112 -1.04 5.24 6.41
CA SER A 112 -0.72 5.24 7.84
C SER A 112 0.62 5.90 8.12
N LEU A 113 1.64 5.65 7.27
CA LEU A 113 2.94 6.33 7.33
C LEU A 113 2.77 7.83 7.11
N ALA A 114 2.11 8.24 6.03
CA ALA A 114 1.85 9.65 5.73
C ALA A 114 1.08 10.35 6.87
N ALA A 115 0.10 9.67 7.46
CA ALA A 115 -0.63 10.22 8.59
C ALA A 115 0.21 10.29 9.88
N HIS A 116 1.11 9.32 10.11
CA HIS A 116 2.06 9.40 11.22
C HIS A 116 3.03 10.58 11.03
N GLU A 117 3.56 10.79 9.83
CA GLU A 117 4.46 11.91 9.52
C GLU A 117 3.78 13.26 9.77
N GLN A 118 2.54 13.42 9.28
CA GLN A 118 1.75 14.63 9.53
C GLN A 118 1.50 14.83 11.02
N PHE A 119 1.13 13.76 11.74
CA PHE A 119 0.99 13.78 13.19
C PHE A 119 2.32 14.15 13.87
N ALA A 120 3.44 13.60 13.40
CA ALA A 120 4.76 13.82 13.98
C ALA A 120 5.21 15.28 13.87
N ALA A 121 4.86 15.93 12.75
CA ALA A 121 5.14 17.34 12.51
C ALA A 121 4.21 18.31 13.28
N THR A 122 3.05 17.85 13.76
CA THR A 122 2.04 18.73 14.37
C THR A 122 2.29 18.94 15.87
N SER A 123 2.14 20.17 16.38
CA SER A 123 2.20 20.48 17.82
C SER A 123 1.17 19.67 18.61
N ALA A 124 1.58 19.05 19.72
CA ALA A 124 0.69 18.21 20.52
C ALA A 124 -0.44 19.04 21.14
N GLN A 125 -1.68 18.71 20.83
CA GLN A 125 -2.86 19.22 21.53
C GLN A 125 -3.53 18.04 22.22
N THR A 126 -3.79 18.14 23.52
CA THR A 126 -4.48 17.05 24.23
C THR A 126 -5.90 16.95 23.71
N VAL A 127 -6.29 15.79 23.19
CA VAL A 127 -7.66 15.53 22.79
C VAL A 127 -8.24 14.53 23.79
N VAL A 128 -9.31 14.94 24.48
CA VAL A 128 -10.09 14.01 25.30
C VAL A 128 -10.99 13.24 24.35
N THR A 129 -10.53 12.07 23.90
CA THR A 129 -11.31 11.26 22.95
C THR A 129 -11.59 9.87 23.48
N ILE A 130 -12.82 9.43 23.27
CA ILE A 130 -13.21 8.03 23.39
C ILE A 130 -12.68 7.33 22.14
N ALA A 131 -11.63 6.53 22.27
CA ALA A 131 -11.15 5.70 21.18
C ALA A 131 -12.27 4.71 20.77
N PRO A 132 -12.57 4.55 19.48
CA PRO A 132 -13.58 3.61 19.01
C PRO A 132 -13.20 2.19 19.40
N ALA A 133 -14.21 1.31 19.56
CA ALA A 133 -14.05 -0.01 20.18
C ALA A 133 -12.89 -0.84 19.60
N ALA A 134 -12.68 -0.78 18.28
CA ALA A 134 -11.60 -1.49 17.59
C ALA A 134 -10.18 -1.09 18.05
N ALA A 135 -9.98 0.18 18.45
CA ALA A 135 -8.71 0.65 19.01
C ALA A 135 -8.75 0.74 20.55
N GLY A 136 -9.91 0.54 21.18
CA GLY A 136 -10.18 0.93 22.56
C GLY A 136 -9.31 0.22 23.59
N SER A 137 -9.13 -1.10 23.49
CA SER A 137 -8.30 -1.87 24.43
C SER A 137 -6.82 -1.48 24.32
N ALA A 138 -6.26 -1.51 23.11
CA ALA A 138 -4.87 -1.13 22.83
C ALA A 138 -4.58 0.33 23.20
N SER A 139 -5.47 1.26 22.85
CA SER A 139 -5.33 2.68 23.20
C SER A 139 -5.35 2.89 24.72
N SER A 140 -6.21 2.17 25.43
CA SER A 140 -6.28 2.26 26.90
C SER A 140 -5.01 1.71 27.57
N GLU A 141 -4.40 0.67 27.02
CA GLU A 141 -3.12 0.16 27.52
C GLU A 141 -1.98 1.14 27.27
N LEU A 142 -1.91 1.74 26.09
CA LEU A 142 -0.91 2.77 25.78
C LEU A 142 -1.03 3.96 26.76
N ALA A 143 -2.25 4.39 27.05
CA ALA A 143 -2.51 5.42 28.07
C ALA A 143 -2.00 5.00 29.46
N ARG A 144 -2.20 3.74 29.87
CA ARG A 144 -1.66 3.20 31.13
C ARG A 144 -0.14 3.20 31.19
N LEU A 145 0.55 3.09 30.05
CA LEU A 145 2.00 3.18 29.94
C LEU A 145 2.52 4.63 29.97
N GLY A 146 1.64 5.61 30.18
CA GLY A 146 2.00 7.03 30.25
C GLY A 146 2.14 7.70 28.88
N LEU A 147 1.56 7.11 27.83
CA LEU A 147 1.47 7.73 26.51
C LEU A 147 0.13 8.47 26.41
N GLN A 148 0.18 9.79 26.26
CA GLN A 148 -1.01 10.63 26.24
C GLN A 148 -1.61 10.67 24.83
N PRO A 149 -2.90 10.36 24.64
CA PRO A 149 -3.56 10.53 23.35
C PRO A 149 -3.71 12.02 23.03
N VAL A 150 -3.27 12.42 21.83
CA VAL A 150 -3.25 13.83 21.38
C VAL A 150 -3.74 13.99 19.94
N TRP A 151 -4.06 12.89 19.26
CA TRP A 151 -4.54 12.91 17.89
C TRP A 151 -5.44 11.72 17.64
N GLN A 152 -6.52 11.93 16.91
CA GLN A 152 -7.36 10.85 16.41
C GLN A 152 -7.90 11.22 15.04
N ALA A 153 -7.93 10.25 14.13
CA ALA A 153 -8.57 10.36 12.85
C ALA A 153 -9.34 9.07 12.52
N THR A 154 -10.39 9.20 11.72
CA THR A 154 -11.12 8.06 11.18
C THR A 154 -11.35 8.29 9.70
N SER A 155 -10.96 7.32 8.87
CA SER A 155 -11.16 7.41 7.42
C SER A 155 -12.61 7.10 7.04
N ALA A 156 -13.01 7.49 5.83
CA ALA A 156 -14.31 7.09 5.27
C ALA A 156 -14.45 5.55 5.13
N THR A 157 -13.33 4.83 5.01
CA THR A 157 -13.27 3.37 4.96
C THR A 157 -13.32 2.71 6.33
N GLY A 158 -13.46 3.48 7.42
CA GLY A 158 -13.56 2.95 8.78
C GLY A 158 -12.21 2.64 9.45
N GLN A 159 -11.09 3.05 8.86
CA GLN A 159 -9.78 2.94 9.49
C GLN A 159 -9.69 3.95 10.64
N VAL A 160 -9.22 3.50 11.80
CA VAL A 160 -9.06 4.33 12.99
C VAL A 160 -7.59 4.58 13.21
N ARG A 161 -7.22 5.82 13.53
CA ARG A 161 -5.84 6.22 13.82
C ARG A 161 -5.82 7.01 15.11
N VAL A 162 -4.95 6.63 16.05
CA VAL A 162 -4.80 7.31 17.33
C VAL A 162 -3.32 7.60 17.54
N GLY A 163 -3.00 8.87 17.80
CA GLY A 163 -1.64 9.36 18.04
C GLY A 163 -1.45 9.68 19.51
N PHE A 164 -0.29 9.29 20.01
CA PHE A 164 0.12 9.42 21.39
C PHE A 164 1.46 10.14 21.50
N VAL A 165 1.61 10.92 22.56
CA VAL A 165 2.86 11.58 22.94
C VAL A 165 3.29 11.05 24.30
N GLY A 166 4.54 10.60 24.40
CA GLY A 166 5.15 10.25 25.68
C GLY A 166 5.67 11.47 26.42
N LEU A 167 5.93 11.32 27.72
CA LEU A 167 6.41 12.38 28.63
C LEU A 167 7.68 13.13 28.15
N ARG A 168 8.47 12.53 27.26
CA ARG A 168 9.69 13.11 26.70
C ARG A 168 9.60 13.37 25.19
N GLY A 169 8.40 13.57 24.67
CA GLY A 169 8.19 14.03 23.29
C GLY A 169 8.22 12.96 22.20
N CYS A 170 8.52 11.69 22.52
CA CYS A 170 8.33 10.60 21.55
C CYS A 170 6.88 10.52 21.10
N ARG A 171 6.73 10.18 19.83
CA ARG A 171 5.44 10.08 19.16
C ARG A 171 5.19 8.66 18.74
N LEU A 172 4.00 8.17 19.00
CA LEU A 172 3.56 6.83 18.66
C LEU A 172 2.17 6.96 18.02
N SER A 173 1.89 6.26 16.93
CA SER A 173 0.52 6.13 16.45
C SER A 173 0.13 4.69 16.20
N LEU A 174 -1.10 4.38 16.61
CA LEU A 174 -1.77 3.11 16.40
C LEU A 174 -2.82 3.31 15.29
N HIS A 175 -2.72 2.52 14.24
CA HIS A 175 -3.65 2.51 13.11
C HIS A 175 -4.32 1.15 13.06
N VAL A 176 -5.64 1.15 12.90
CA VAL A 176 -6.47 -0.06 12.89
C VAL A 176 -7.32 -0.05 11.62
N SER A 177 -7.16 -1.08 10.80
CA SER A 177 -8.01 -1.35 9.64
C SER A 177 -9.19 -2.24 10.05
N PRO A 178 -10.40 -2.01 9.51
CA PRO A 178 -11.54 -2.90 9.74
C PRO A 178 -11.37 -4.28 9.07
N HIS A 179 -10.29 -4.48 8.32
CA HIS A 179 -9.98 -5.72 7.60
C HIS A 179 -8.57 -6.18 7.95
N THR A 180 -8.28 -7.47 7.75
CA THR A 180 -6.93 -8.00 7.92
C THR A 180 -6.00 -7.40 6.88
N GLU A 181 -4.85 -6.93 7.36
CA GLU A 181 -3.79 -6.35 6.53
C GLU A 181 -2.54 -7.24 6.60
N PRO A 182 -1.80 -7.39 5.48
CA PRO A 182 -0.50 -8.04 5.51
C PRO A 182 0.47 -7.27 6.41
N ALA A 183 1.44 -8.00 6.98
CA ALA A 183 2.50 -7.37 7.74
C ALA A 183 3.34 -6.46 6.82
N PRO A 184 3.87 -5.34 7.34
CA PRO A 184 4.76 -4.48 6.57
C PRO A 184 6.00 -5.27 6.13
N PRO A 185 6.52 -5.01 4.93
CA PRO A 185 7.71 -5.68 4.44
C PRO A 185 8.94 -5.28 5.26
N LEU A 186 9.93 -6.18 5.31
CA LEU A 186 11.07 -6.08 6.24
C LEU A 186 11.96 -4.86 5.98
N ASP A 187 12.02 -4.39 4.73
CA ASP A 187 12.73 -3.20 4.30
C ASP A 187 12.12 -1.89 4.83
N GLN A 188 10.79 -1.86 5.00
CA GLN A 188 10.07 -0.74 5.60
C GLN A 188 10.01 -0.84 7.13
N SER A 189 10.30 -2.02 7.70
CA SER A 189 10.43 -2.25 9.14
C SER A 189 11.72 -1.63 9.70
N THR A 190 11.77 -0.30 9.72
CA THR A 190 12.61 0.40 10.70
C THR A 190 12.21 -0.11 12.08
N GLY A 191 13.11 -0.25 13.06
CA GLY A 191 12.81 -0.80 14.41
C GLY A 191 11.80 0.00 15.25
N THR A 192 11.00 0.84 14.59
CA THR A 192 9.94 1.72 15.05
C THR A 192 8.66 1.58 14.20
N LEU A 193 8.55 0.53 13.38
CA LEU A 193 7.36 0.13 12.63
C LEU A 193 7.03 -1.34 12.91
N ALA A 194 5.78 -1.63 13.26
CA ALA A 194 5.32 -3.00 13.46
C ALA A 194 3.88 -3.14 12.96
N GLY A 195 3.60 -4.20 12.21
CA GLY A 195 2.24 -4.54 11.80
C GLY A 195 1.89 -5.98 12.13
N TRP A 196 0.59 -6.23 12.29
CA TRP A 196 0.04 -7.57 12.51
C TRP A 196 -1.46 -7.57 12.19
N SER A 197 -2.03 -8.77 12.06
CA SER A 197 -3.48 -8.96 11.94
C SER A 197 -4.00 -9.80 13.10
N ALA A 198 -5.14 -9.42 13.67
CA ALA A 198 -5.78 -10.12 14.79
C ALA A 198 -7.29 -9.84 14.82
N GLY A 199 -8.11 -10.87 15.08
CA GLY A 199 -9.56 -10.71 15.21
C GLY A 199 -10.26 -10.11 13.97
N GLY A 200 -9.73 -10.34 12.76
CA GLY A 200 -10.27 -9.77 11.52
C GLY A 200 -9.82 -8.32 11.22
N HIS A 201 -8.98 -7.75 12.07
CA HIS A 201 -8.46 -6.38 11.93
C HIS A 201 -6.96 -6.39 11.63
N GLY A 202 -6.52 -5.42 10.84
CA GLY A 202 -5.11 -5.10 10.61
C GLY A 202 -4.68 -3.99 11.54
N TYR A 203 -3.49 -4.13 12.11
CA TYR A 203 -2.91 -3.17 13.04
C TYR A 203 -1.56 -2.71 12.53
N LEU A 204 -1.28 -1.43 12.69
CA LEU A 204 0.01 -0.84 12.43
C LEU A 204 0.38 0.09 13.59
N LEU A 205 1.59 -0.08 14.10
CA LEU A 205 2.19 0.74 15.14
C LEU A 205 3.41 1.43 14.57
N ILE A 206 3.48 2.75 14.69
CA ILE A 206 4.54 3.58 14.12
C ILE A 206 5.06 4.52 15.20
N ALA A 207 6.37 4.62 15.37
CA ALA A 207 6.99 5.51 16.34
C ALA A 207 8.03 6.45 15.71
N THR A 208 8.13 7.66 16.28
CA THR A 208 9.21 8.62 16.02
C THR A 208 9.85 9.02 17.35
N GLY A 209 11.18 8.99 17.43
CA GLY A 209 11.94 9.34 18.63
C GLY A 209 11.86 8.31 19.77
N MET A 210 11.39 7.09 19.50
CA MET A 210 11.34 6.02 20.49
C MET A 210 12.51 5.03 20.31
N PRO A 211 13.23 4.62 21.38
CA PRO A 211 14.24 3.58 21.27
C PRO A 211 13.64 2.27 20.73
N PRO A 212 14.28 1.60 19.75
CA PRO A 212 13.75 0.38 19.14
C PRO A 212 13.39 -0.72 20.15
N ALA A 213 14.24 -0.94 21.16
CA ALA A 213 13.97 -1.95 22.19
C ALA A 213 12.68 -1.67 22.99
N ARG A 214 12.38 -0.39 23.24
CA ARG A 214 11.13 0.01 23.90
C ARG A 214 9.94 -0.15 22.97
N PHE A 215 10.10 0.22 21.70
CA PHE A 215 9.07 0.04 20.68
C PHE A 215 8.69 -1.43 20.53
N GLU A 216 9.67 -2.32 20.38
CA GLU A 216 9.46 -3.77 20.26
C GLU A 216 8.70 -4.36 21.45
N MET A 217 9.02 -3.90 22.67
CA MET A 217 8.32 -4.34 23.87
C MET A 217 6.84 -3.94 23.86
N ILE A 218 6.52 -2.71 23.43
CA ILE A 218 5.14 -2.22 23.30
C ILE A 218 4.43 -2.98 22.18
N ALA A 219 5.06 -3.10 21.01
CA ALA A 219 4.50 -3.78 19.84
C ALA A 219 4.17 -5.24 20.14
N GLY A 220 5.10 -5.96 20.79
CA GLY A 220 4.89 -7.34 21.21
C GLY A 220 3.75 -7.48 22.21
N PHE A 221 3.65 -6.58 23.19
CA PHE A 221 2.55 -6.58 24.14
C PHE A 221 1.20 -6.29 23.48
N LEU A 222 1.11 -5.29 22.60
CA LEU A 222 -0.12 -4.97 21.88
C LEU A 222 -0.56 -6.09 20.94
N ARG A 223 0.39 -6.76 20.27
CA ARG A 223 0.09 -7.95 19.48
C ARG A 223 -0.51 -9.06 20.34
N ALA A 224 0.08 -9.33 21.51
CA ALA A 224 -0.47 -10.30 22.44
C ALA A 224 -1.86 -9.88 22.95
N LEU A 225 -2.06 -8.61 23.28
CA LEU A 225 -3.34 -8.06 23.72
C LEU A 225 -4.46 -8.33 22.71
N THR A 226 -4.17 -8.29 21.41
CA THR A 226 -5.17 -8.50 20.35
C THR A 226 -5.35 -9.95 19.93
N SER A 227 -4.39 -10.83 20.24
CA SER A 227 -4.33 -12.20 19.67
C SER A 227 -4.38 -13.31 20.71
N GLU A 228 -4.09 -13.03 21.98
CA GLU A 228 -3.93 -14.02 23.04
C GLU A 228 -5.09 -13.99 24.05
N PRO A 229 -5.35 -15.10 24.76
CA PRO A 229 -6.35 -15.12 25.82
C PRO A 229 -5.97 -14.20 27.00
N ALA A 230 -7.00 -13.71 27.69
CA ALA A 230 -6.87 -12.67 28.71
C ALA A 230 -5.94 -13.02 29.87
N ASP A 231 -5.83 -14.30 30.25
CA ASP A 231 -4.95 -14.76 31.33
C ASP A 231 -3.47 -14.59 30.96
N ARG A 232 -3.11 -14.85 29.69
CA ARG A 232 -1.75 -14.66 29.17
C ARG A 232 -1.42 -13.18 29.07
N VAL A 233 -2.36 -12.38 28.58
CA VAL A 233 -2.22 -10.92 28.51
C VAL A 233 -2.02 -10.32 29.90
N ALA A 234 -2.73 -10.78 30.93
CA ALA A 234 -2.57 -10.28 32.30
C ALA A 234 -1.15 -10.51 32.86
N ARG A 235 -0.56 -11.69 32.59
CA ARG A 235 0.84 -11.99 32.95
C ARG A 235 1.82 -11.08 32.21
N LEU A 236 1.62 -10.91 30.90
CA LEU A 236 2.45 -10.02 30.07
C LEU A 236 2.33 -8.55 30.50
N ARG A 237 1.13 -8.08 30.86
CA ARG A 237 0.91 -6.73 31.38
C ARG A 237 1.72 -6.49 32.65
N THR A 238 1.70 -7.46 33.57
CA THR A 238 2.45 -7.37 34.83
C THR A 238 3.95 -7.29 34.55
N ALA A 239 4.47 -8.14 33.66
CA ALA A 239 5.88 -8.11 33.26
C ALA A 239 6.27 -6.76 32.61
N LEU A 240 5.41 -6.25 31.71
CA LEU A 240 5.62 -4.97 31.04
C LEU A 240 5.68 -3.81 32.03
N LEU A 241 4.71 -3.72 32.94
CA LEU A 241 4.65 -2.64 33.94
C LEU A 241 5.86 -2.68 34.89
N ASN A 242 6.36 -3.86 35.24
CA ASN A 242 7.55 -4.01 36.08
C ASN A 242 8.83 -3.60 35.33
N GLY A 243 8.95 -3.91 34.04
CA GLY A 243 10.10 -3.57 33.21
C GLY A 243 10.10 -2.12 32.70
N TRP A 244 8.92 -1.50 32.58
CA TRP A 244 8.74 -0.18 31.96
C TRP A 244 9.59 0.95 32.55
N PRO A 245 9.74 1.08 33.89
CA PRO A 245 10.58 2.13 34.48
C PRO A 245 12.07 2.02 34.10
N SER A 246 12.54 0.82 33.77
CA SER A 246 13.92 0.54 33.37
C SER A 246 14.18 0.69 31.87
N ALA A 247 13.12 0.85 31.07
CA ALA A 247 13.25 1.01 29.62
C ALA A 247 13.90 2.35 29.27
N GLN A 248 14.74 2.35 28.22
CA GLN A 248 15.39 3.58 27.75
C GLN A 248 14.36 4.70 27.49
N PRO A 249 14.68 5.94 27.89
CA PRO A 249 13.81 7.07 27.63
C PRO A 249 13.74 7.37 26.13
N CYS A 250 12.71 8.14 25.75
CA CYS A 250 12.60 8.64 24.38
C CYS A 250 13.83 9.46 23.99
N LEU A 251 14.24 9.31 22.73
CA LEU A 251 15.37 10.02 22.14
C LEU A 251 14.92 11.47 21.91
N ALA A 252 15.62 12.41 22.54
CA ALA A 252 15.40 13.85 22.39
C ALA A 252 15.91 14.35 21.03
#